data_AF-A0A8T3U2V0-F1
#
_entry.id   AF-A0A8T3U2V0-F1
#
_cell.length_a   1.000
_cell.length_b   1.000
_cell.length_c   1.000
_cell.angle_alpha   90.00
_cell.angle_beta   90.00
_cell.angle_gamma   90.00
#
_symmetry.space_group_name_H-M   'P 1'
#
loop_
_entity.id
_entity.type
_entity.pdbx_description
1 polymer ?
#
loop_
_entity_poly.entity_id
_entity_poly.type
_entity_poly.pdbx_seq_one_letter_code
_entity_poly.pdbx_strand_id
1 'polypeptide(L)'
;MYKNMMKSKNIRYTYQPGAYTNSKFPLSRSAIDEYLECKKCFYTNRRLGLKKPSQIPFNLNSAVDNLFKNEFDKYRREKRQHPLMEKYGINAIPYSHNELDIWRQNFQGVRVDFVGTDIEVFGAVDDLWIYENGDIVVVDYKSTSKSSNNVFHPINDFSDVWEGGKIYKRQLEIYQWILFNKGFQVSNDCYIVYANAFKDKQEFNNMLDFQVTVLKHAGDFSWVEAVLLEIYKLLNSNEIPEPSSNCDLCGYVNSSNQILL
;
A
#
# COMPACT_ATOMS: atom_id res chain seq x y z
N MET A 1 -20.92 -18.61 19.29
CA MET A 1 -19.54 -18.30 19.72
C MET A 1 -18.94 -17.34 18.70
N TYR A 2 -18.43 -16.18 19.11
CA TYR A 2 -17.85 -15.19 18.19
C TYR A 2 -16.32 -15.32 18.11
N LYS A 3 -15.73 -14.85 17.01
CA LYS A 3 -14.27 -14.86 16.81
C LYS A 3 -13.59 -13.89 17.79
N ASN A 4 -12.55 -14.34 18.50
CA ASN A 4 -11.76 -13.45 19.34
C ASN A 4 -10.94 -12.48 18.46
N MET A 5 -11.19 -11.18 18.62
CA MET A 5 -10.52 -10.12 17.88
C MET A 5 -9.33 -9.50 18.61
N MET A 6 -9.10 -9.87 19.87
CA MET A 6 -7.96 -9.38 20.63
C MET A 6 -6.66 -10.11 20.25
N LYS A 7 -5.64 -9.32 19.96
CA LYS A 7 -4.27 -9.74 19.64
C LYS A 7 -3.23 -9.15 20.61
N SER A 8 -3.67 -8.66 21.77
CA SER A 8 -2.85 -7.94 22.75
C SER A 8 -1.56 -8.66 23.18
N LYS A 9 -1.54 -10.00 23.14
CA LYS A 9 -0.36 -10.82 23.49
C LYS A 9 0.63 -11.05 22.33
N ASN A 10 0.31 -10.63 21.11
CA ASN A 10 1.19 -10.83 19.95
C ASN A 10 2.08 -9.60 19.74
N ILE A 11 3.34 -9.68 20.18
CA ILE A 11 4.33 -8.60 20.07
C ILE A 11 4.72 -8.25 18.62
N ARG A 12 4.43 -9.12 17.64
CA ARG A 12 4.62 -8.78 16.22
C ARG A 12 3.49 -7.92 15.66
N TYR A 13 2.41 -7.74 16.43
CA TYR A 13 1.19 -7.06 16.00
C TYR A 13 0.82 -5.88 16.90
N THR A 14 0.99 -6.06 18.20
CA THR A 14 0.65 -5.10 19.24
C THR A 14 1.93 -4.54 19.85
N TYR A 15 2.12 -3.23 19.68
CA TYR A 15 3.20 -2.46 20.27
C TYR A 15 3.09 -2.45 21.80
N GLN A 16 4.22 -2.67 22.46
CA GLN A 16 4.37 -2.66 23.90
C GLN A 16 5.58 -1.76 24.23
N PRO A 17 5.37 -0.58 24.84
CA PRO A 17 6.46 0.33 25.19
C PRO A 17 7.54 -0.39 26.00
N GLY A 18 8.79 -0.25 25.57
CA GLY A 18 9.95 -0.84 26.25
C GLY A 18 10.15 -2.35 26.05
N ALA A 19 9.32 -3.04 25.25
CA ALA A 19 9.44 -4.49 25.02
C ALA A 19 10.48 -4.88 23.95
N TYR A 20 11.07 -3.91 23.26
CA TYR A 20 11.86 -4.10 22.04
C TYR A 20 13.36 -3.84 22.26
N THR A 21 13.96 -4.56 23.22
CA THR A 21 15.39 -4.39 23.57
C THR A 21 16.34 -5.00 22.54
N ASN A 22 15.98 -6.15 21.97
CA ASN A 22 16.78 -6.90 20.98
C ASN A 22 16.00 -7.14 19.67
N SER A 23 14.94 -6.39 19.44
CA SER A 23 14.08 -6.50 18.26
C SER A 23 13.47 -5.14 17.94
N LYS A 24 12.80 -5.04 16.80
CA LYS A 24 12.02 -3.86 16.41
C LYS A 24 10.56 -4.25 16.25
N PHE A 25 9.66 -3.30 16.51
CA PHE A 25 8.26 -3.42 16.20
C PHE A 25 8.05 -3.22 14.69
N PRO A 26 7.56 -4.24 13.95
CA PRO A 26 7.36 -4.13 12.51
C PRO A 26 6.12 -3.29 12.21
N LEU A 27 6.31 -2.10 11.66
CA LEU A 27 5.26 -1.19 11.22
C LEU A 27 5.12 -1.25 9.70
N SER A 28 3.99 -1.79 9.22
CA SER A 28 3.73 -1.90 7.78
C SER A 28 3.32 -0.57 7.17
N ARG A 29 3.58 -0.39 5.87
CA ARG A 29 2.98 0.67 5.04
C ARG A 29 1.45 0.82 5.28
N SER A 30 0.73 -0.30 5.42
CA SER A 30 -0.71 -0.30 5.76
C SER A 30 -1.05 0.22 7.15
N ALA A 31 -0.15 0.04 8.12
CA ALA A 31 -0.35 0.57 9.45
C ALA A 31 -0.17 2.10 9.48
N ILE A 32 0.78 2.64 8.69
CA ILE A 32 0.97 4.09 8.54
C ILE A 32 -0.27 4.72 7.91
N ASP A 33 -0.82 4.11 6.86
CA ASP A 33 -2.03 4.63 6.24
C ASP A 33 -3.26 4.52 7.16
N GLU A 34 -3.39 3.44 7.93
CA GLU A 34 -4.39 3.31 9.00
C GLU A 34 -4.29 4.44 10.05
N TYR A 35 -3.08 4.87 10.40
CA TYR A 35 -2.86 6.03 11.27
C TYR A 35 -3.38 7.33 10.63
N LEU A 36 -3.09 7.54 9.35
CA LEU A 36 -3.52 8.73 8.60
C LEU A 36 -5.03 8.76 8.36
N GLU A 37 -5.68 7.60 8.25
CA GLU A 37 -7.14 7.48 8.17
C GLU A 37 -7.79 7.78 9.52
N CYS A 38 -7.35 7.10 10.58
CA CYS A 38 -7.91 7.25 11.92
C CYS A 38 -6.93 6.84 13.02
N LYS A 39 -6.38 7.85 13.72
CA LYS A 39 -5.48 7.67 14.86
C LYS A 39 -6.06 6.77 15.95
N LYS A 40 -7.37 6.88 16.24
CA LYS A 40 -8.07 6.03 17.21
C LYS A 40 -8.09 4.57 16.78
N CYS A 41 -8.46 4.29 15.53
CA CYS A 41 -8.43 2.92 15.01
C CYS A 41 -7.02 2.34 14.99
N PHE A 42 -6.04 3.15 14.57
CA PHE A 42 -4.64 2.74 14.62
C PHE A 42 -4.20 2.39 16.04
N TYR A 43 -4.49 3.25 17.03
CA TYR A 43 -4.10 3.03 18.41
C TYR A 43 -4.80 1.81 19.02
N THR A 44 -6.12 1.68 18.85
CA THR A 44 -6.84 0.51 19.37
C THR A 44 -6.32 -0.78 18.73
N ASN A 45 -5.95 -0.74 17.45
CA ASN A 45 -5.42 -1.88 16.74
C ASN A 45 -3.97 -2.23 17.16
N ARG A 46 -3.07 -1.25 17.07
CA ARG A 46 -1.62 -1.45 17.21
C ARG A 46 -1.12 -1.31 18.64
N ARG A 47 -1.80 -0.57 19.52
CA ARG A 47 -1.41 -0.44 20.93
C ARG A 47 -2.25 -1.32 21.86
N LEU A 48 -3.57 -1.40 21.63
CA LEU A 48 -4.46 -2.19 22.48
C LEU A 48 -4.73 -3.61 21.93
N GLY A 49 -4.38 -3.86 20.67
CA GLY A 49 -4.50 -5.17 20.04
C GLY A 49 -5.90 -5.52 19.54
N LEU A 50 -6.83 -4.57 19.42
CA LEU A 50 -8.17 -4.79 18.89
C LEU A 50 -8.15 -4.83 17.36
N LYS A 51 -8.17 -6.03 16.78
CA LYS A 51 -8.14 -6.19 15.33
C LYS A 51 -9.45 -5.71 14.68
N LYS A 52 -9.34 -4.95 13.58
CA LYS A 52 -10.47 -4.61 12.71
C LYS A 52 -11.11 -5.88 12.10
N PRO A 53 -12.44 -5.91 11.89
CA PRO A 53 -13.08 -7.01 11.16
C PRO A 53 -12.37 -7.28 9.82
N SER A 54 -12.19 -8.55 9.50
CA SER A 54 -11.59 -8.96 8.23
C SER A 54 -12.50 -8.58 7.06
N GLN A 55 -11.92 -8.00 6.01
CA GLN A 55 -12.57 -7.82 4.72
C GLN A 55 -12.47 -9.09 3.88
N ILE A 56 -13.38 -9.24 2.91
CA ILE A 56 -13.31 -10.30 1.90
C ILE A 56 -12.07 -10.04 1.02
N PRO A 57 -11.26 -11.06 0.69
CA PRO A 57 -10.08 -10.86 -0.13
C PRO A 57 -10.45 -10.55 -1.59
N PHE A 58 -9.71 -9.62 -2.20
CA PHE A 58 -9.83 -9.27 -3.63
C PHE A 58 -8.99 -10.22 -4.51
N ASN A 59 -9.39 -11.48 -4.57
CA ASN A 59 -8.61 -12.53 -5.25
C ASN A 59 -8.45 -12.29 -6.75
N LEU A 60 -9.47 -11.74 -7.42
CA LEU A 60 -9.39 -11.42 -8.84
C LEU A 60 -8.37 -10.30 -9.10
N ASN A 61 -8.39 -9.24 -8.29
CA ASN A 61 -7.42 -8.15 -8.40
C ASN A 61 -6.00 -8.65 -8.13
N SER A 62 -5.85 -9.54 -7.14
CA SER A 62 -4.56 -10.19 -6.83
C SER A 62 -4.07 -11.07 -7.98
N ALA A 63 -4.98 -11.73 -8.72
CA ALA A 63 -4.61 -12.50 -9.91
C ALA A 63 -4.09 -11.59 -11.04
N VAL A 64 -4.75 -10.44 -11.28
CA VAL A 64 -4.28 -9.45 -12.26
C VAL A 64 -2.90 -8.90 -11.89
N ASP A 65 -2.69 -8.55 -10.62
CA ASP A 65 -1.38 -8.12 -10.10
C ASP A 65 -0.28 -9.19 -10.34
N ASN A 66 -0.55 -10.46 -10.00
CA ASN A 66 0.39 -11.54 -10.24
C ASN A 66 0.70 -11.76 -11.74
N LEU A 67 -0.29 -11.58 -12.62
CA LEU A 67 -0.08 -11.68 -14.06
C LEU A 67 0.78 -10.54 -14.59
N PHE A 68 0.58 -9.31 -14.12
CA PHE A 68 1.49 -8.21 -14.43
C PHE A 68 2.91 -8.50 -13.95
N LYS A 69 3.09 -9.01 -12.72
CA LYS A 69 4.41 -9.40 -12.22
C LYS A 69 5.08 -10.42 -13.14
N ASN A 70 4.36 -11.48 -13.52
CA ASN A 70 4.89 -12.50 -14.44
C ASN A 70 5.26 -11.92 -15.81
N GLU A 71 4.43 -11.01 -16.35
CA GLU A 71 4.69 -10.33 -17.60
C GLU A 71 5.96 -9.49 -17.49
N PHE A 72 6.04 -8.57 -16.54
CA PHE A 72 7.22 -7.72 -16.33
C PHE A 72 8.49 -8.51 -15.98
N ASP A 73 8.37 -9.65 -15.29
CA ASP A 73 9.49 -10.58 -15.03
C ASP A 73 10.14 -11.11 -16.31
N LYS A 74 9.36 -11.32 -17.38
CA LYS A 74 9.89 -11.69 -18.69
C LYS A 74 10.81 -10.59 -19.23
N TYR A 75 10.31 -9.35 -19.24
CA TYR A 75 11.05 -8.18 -19.73
C TYR A 75 12.29 -7.86 -18.88
N ARG A 76 12.19 -8.08 -17.56
CA ARG A 76 13.31 -7.97 -16.63
C ARG A 76 14.46 -8.90 -16.99
N ARG A 77 14.16 -10.19 -17.22
CA ARG A 77 15.17 -11.19 -17.63
C ARG A 77 15.79 -10.88 -18.98
N GLU A 78 14.97 -10.38 -19.90
CA GLU A 78 15.39 -9.98 -21.25
C GLU A 78 16.13 -8.62 -21.27
N LYS A 79 16.19 -7.91 -20.14
CA LYS A 79 16.77 -6.56 -19.99
C LYS A 79 16.27 -5.58 -21.05
N ARG A 80 14.97 -5.61 -21.34
CA ARG A 80 14.35 -4.75 -22.33
C ARG A 80 13.16 -3.99 -21.78
N GLN A 81 12.82 -2.91 -22.45
CA GLN A 81 11.68 -2.06 -22.13
C GLN A 81 10.36 -2.82 -22.35
N HIS A 82 9.37 -2.55 -21.50
CA HIS A 82 8.02 -3.11 -21.63
C HIS A 82 7.22 -2.31 -22.69
N PRO A 83 6.32 -2.91 -23.49
CA PRO A 83 5.52 -2.19 -24.49
C PRO A 83 4.66 -1.08 -23.89
N LEU A 84 4.20 -1.25 -22.65
CA LEU A 84 3.53 -0.17 -21.91
C LEU A 84 4.47 1.01 -21.64
N MET A 85 5.74 0.78 -21.33
CA MET A 85 6.71 1.87 -21.15
C MET A 85 6.95 2.60 -22.47
N GLU A 86 7.14 1.87 -23.58
CA GLU A 86 7.30 2.45 -24.92
C GLU A 86 6.08 3.31 -25.31
N LYS A 87 4.87 2.74 -25.16
CA LYS A 87 3.60 3.42 -25.48
C LYS A 87 3.43 4.74 -24.72
N TYR A 88 3.92 4.81 -23.49
CA TYR A 88 3.81 5.99 -22.63
C TYR A 88 5.08 6.87 -22.63
N GLY A 89 6.09 6.56 -23.45
CA GLY A 89 7.33 7.33 -23.55
C GLY A 89 8.19 7.29 -22.28
N ILE A 90 8.10 6.23 -21.49
CA ILE A 90 8.82 6.06 -20.21
C ILE A 90 10.14 5.33 -20.50
N ASN A 91 11.27 6.04 -20.54
CA ASN A 91 12.58 5.44 -20.84
C ASN A 91 13.16 4.68 -19.62
N ALA A 92 12.55 3.54 -19.30
CA ALA A 92 12.93 2.67 -18.19
C ALA A 92 12.90 1.19 -18.61
N ILE A 93 13.53 0.33 -17.81
CA ILE A 93 13.32 -1.12 -17.88
C ILE A 93 12.94 -1.65 -16.49
N PRO A 94 12.29 -2.83 -16.37
CA PRO A 94 12.05 -3.44 -15.07
C PRO A 94 13.38 -3.70 -14.34
N TYR A 95 13.49 -3.24 -13.09
CA TYR A 95 14.73 -3.27 -12.31
C TYR A 95 15.04 -4.68 -11.80
N SER A 96 16.30 -5.10 -11.90
CA SER A 96 16.77 -6.39 -11.41
C SER A 96 17.56 -6.22 -10.12
N HIS A 97 17.18 -6.96 -9.08
CA HIS A 97 17.89 -7.03 -7.80
C HIS A 97 17.79 -8.44 -7.22
N ASN A 98 18.84 -8.90 -6.54
CA ASN A 98 18.88 -10.24 -5.93
C ASN A 98 17.83 -10.44 -4.82
N GLU A 99 17.46 -9.37 -4.13
CA GLU A 99 16.43 -9.40 -3.07
C GLU A 99 15.02 -9.04 -3.56
N LEU A 100 14.81 -8.77 -4.86
CA LEU A 100 13.51 -8.31 -5.36
C LEU A 100 12.38 -9.31 -5.05
N ASP A 101 12.66 -10.61 -5.14
CA ASP A 101 11.67 -11.65 -4.80
C ASP A 101 11.24 -11.61 -3.33
N ILE A 102 12.14 -11.21 -2.43
CA ILE A 102 11.84 -11.00 -1.00
C ILE A 102 11.05 -9.70 -0.82
N TRP A 103 11.45 -8.64 -1.52
CA TRP A 103 10.82 -7.33 -1.44
C TRP A 103 9.38 -7.32 -1.97
N ARG A 104 9.02 -8.26 -2.85
CA ARG A 104 7.64 -8.45 -3.35
C ARG A 104 6.78 -9.31 -2.42
N GLN A 105 7.34 -9.97 -1.41
CA GLN A 105 6.60 -10.87 -0.52
C GLN A 105 5.95 -10.13 0.65
N ASN A 106 4.65 -10.35 0.81
CA ASN A 106 3.90 -9.86 1.97
C ASN A 106 4.54 -10.32 3.29
N PHE A 107 4.54 -9.43 4.29
CA PHE A 107 5.18 -9.62 5.59
C PHE A 107 6.71 -9.73 5.59
N GLN A 108 7.38 -9.78 4.44
CA GLN A 108 8.84 -9.63 4.34
C GLN A 108 9.16 -8.23 3.86
N GLY A 109 8.94 -7.96 2.57
CA GLY A 109 9.08 -6.63 1.99
C GLY A 109 10.48 -6.04 2.08
N VAL A 110 10.62 -4.81 1.60
CA VAL A 110 11.79 -3.97 1.93
C VAL A 110 11.63 -3.49 3.37
N ARG A 111 12.72 -3.52 4.14
CA ARG A 111 12.74 -3.17 5.56
C ARG A 111 13.84 -2.16 5.88
N VAL A 112 13.49 -1.15 6.67
CA VAL A 112 14.41 -0.13 7.20
C VAL A 112 14.06 0.22 8.65
N ASP A 113 15.09 0.42 9.46
CA ASP A 113 14.94 0.88 10.83
C ASP A 113 14.57 2.36 10.85
N PHE A 114 13.59 2.74 11.68
CA PHE A 114 13.37 4.16 12.00
C PHE A 114 14.30 4.56 13.15
N VAL A 115 15.47 5.09 12.77
CA VAL A 115 16.59 5.36 13.69
C VAL A 115 16.16 6.21 14.89
N GLY A 116 16.63 5.84 16.08
CA GLY A 116 16.27 6.50 17.34
C GLY A 116 14.97 6.01 17.98
N THR A 117 14.28 5.05 17.36
CA THR A 117 13.08 4.39 17.89
C THR A 117 13.24 2.87 17.91
N ASP A 118 12.25 2.17 18.45
CA ASP A 118 12.12 0.72 18.38
C ASP A 118 11.23 0.25 17.21
N ILE A 119 10.99 1.11 16.21
CA ILE A 119 10.18 0.80 15.02
C ILE A 119 11.07 0.39 13.85
N GLU A 120 10.66 -0.66 13.14
CA GLU A 120 11.15 -1.01 11.80
C GLU A 120 9.99 -0.83 10.81
N VAL A 121 10.20 -0.06 9.75
CA VAL A 121 9.20 0.19 8.73
C VAL A 121 9.39 -0.79 7.58
N PHE A 122 8.29 -1.38 7.10
CA PHE A 122 8.36 -2.32 5.99
C PHE A 122 7.18 -2.24 5.01
N GLY A 123 7.45 -2.68 3.79
CA GLY A 123 6.50 -2.64 2.68
C GLY A 123 6.84 -3.63 1.58
N ALA A 124 5.83 -4.31 1.04
CA ALA A 124 6.00 -5.17 -0.13
C ALA A 124 5.68 -4.36 -1.40
N VAL A 125 6.67 -4.15 -2.25
CA VAL A 125 6.50 -3.46 -3.54
C VAL A 125 5.91 -4.44 -4.56
N ASP A 126 5.14 -3.95 -5.54
CA ASP A 126 4.71 -4.82 -6.65
C ASP A 126 5.81 -4.96 -7.68
N ASP A 127 6.41 -3.82 -8.08
CA ASP A 127 7.52 -3.78 -9.02
C ASP A 127 8.39 -2.54 -8.81
N LEU A 128 9.59 -2.58 -9.38
CA LEU A 128 10.53 -1.48 -9.47
C LEU A 128 11.02 -1.38 -10.90
N TRP A 129 11.11 -0.17 -11.43
CA TRP A 129 11.79 0.10 -12.70
C TRP A 129 13.07 0.87 -12.45
N ILE A 130 13.94 0.94 -13.46
CA ILE A 130 15.17 1.72 -13.42
C ILE A 130 15.29 2.57 -14.68
N TYR A 131 15.57 3.85 -14.49
CA TYR A 131 15.93 4.77 -15.56
C TYR A 131 17.41 4.61 -15.95
N GLU A 132 17.78 5.11 -17.13
CA GLU A 132 19.18 5.05 -17.62
C GLU A 132 20.19 5.74 -16.69
N ASN A 133 19.74 6.76 -15.94
CA ASN A 133 20.58 7.46 -14.97
C ASN A 133 20.81 6.67 -13.66
N GLY A 134 20.18 5.50 -13.50
CA GLY A 134 20.31 4.64 -12.33
C GLY A 134 19.22 4.83 -11.27
N ASP A 135 18.34 5.83 -11.42
CA ASP A 135 17.28 6.07 -10.45
C ASP A 135 16.24 4.94 -10.47
N ILE A 136 15.92 4.42 -9.28
CA ILE A 136 14.86 3.46 -9.08
C ILE A 136 13.51 4.18 -9.05
N VAL A 137 12.55 3.61 -9.76
CA VAL A 137 11.18 4.10 -9.88
C VAL A 137 10.25 3.10 -9.21
N VAL A 138 9.43 3.56 -8.26
CA VAL A 138 8.44 2.72 -7.59
C VAL A 138 7.21 2.55 -8.47
N VAL A 139 6.78 1.29 -8.61
CA VAL A 139 5.64 0.91 -9.45
C VAL A 139 4.68 0.03 -8.66
N ASP A 140 3.40 0.29 -8.83
CA ASP A 140 2.34 -0.44 -8.16
C ASP A 140 1.27 -0.86 -9.17
N TYR A 141 0.74 -2.08 -9.03
CA TYR A 141 -0.25 -2.62 -9.96
C TYR A 141 -1.63 -2.61 -9.32
N LYS A 142 -2.58 -1.99 -10.00
CA LYS A 142 -3.96 -1.88 -9.51
C LYS A 142 -4.94 -2.35 -10.58
N SER A 143 -6.08 -2.85 -10.12
CA SER A 143 -7.16 -3.25 -11.01
C SER A 143 -8.53 -2.88 -10.46
N THR A 144 -9.48 -2.59 -11.34
CA THR A 144 -10.88 -2.24 -11.00
C THR A 144 -11.83 -2.55 -12.16
N SER A 145 -13.12 -2.19 -12.02
CA SER A 145 -14.14 -2.23 -13.08
C SER A 145 -15.07 -1.01 -12.99
N LYS A 146 -14.50 0.18 -13.18
CA LYS A 146 -15.19 1.46 -13.00
C LYS A 146 -16.25 1.65 -14.10
N SER A 147 -17.44 2.11 -13.69
CA SER A 147 -18.51 2.53 -14.59
C SER A 147 -19.23 3.76 -14.07
N SER A 148 -19.85 4.49 -14.99
CA SER A 148 -20.91 5.44 -14.69
C SER A 148 -22.18 5.00 -15.42
N ASN A 149 -23.33 4.93 -14.74
CA ASN A 149 -24.61 4.49 -15.31
C ASN A 149 -24.52 3.14 -16.07
N ASN A 150 -23.80 2.17 -15.51
CA ASN A 150 -23.53 0.86 -16.11
C ASN A 150 -22.75 0.88 -17.44
N VAL A 151 -22.16 2.01 -17.82
CA VAL A 151 -21.27 2.13 -18.98
C VAL A 151 -19.82 2.24 -18.51
N PHE A 152 -18.89 1.62 -19.25
CA PHE A 152 -17.47 1.71 -18.96
C PHE A 152 -17.02 3.16 -18.78
N HIS A 153 -16.29 3.43 -17.70
CA HIS A 153 -15.69 4.73 -17.46
C HIS A 153 -14.17 4.60 -17.53
N PRO A 154 -13.48 5.26 -18.49
CA PRO A 154 -12.03 5.16 -18.61
C PRO A 154 -11.35 5.74 -17.36
N ILE A 155 -10.10 5.33 -17.15
CA ILE A 155 -9.19 5.94 -16.18
C ILE A 155 -8.13 6.65 -17.00
N ASN A 156 -8.19 7.99 -17.04
CA ASN A 156 -7.24 8.81 -17.78
C ASN A 156 -6.18 9.40 -16.85
N ASP A 157 -6.60 9.83 -15.66
CA ASP A 157 -5.72 10.39 -14.64
C ASP A 157 -6.17 9.99 -13.22
N PHE A 158 -5.48 10.52 -12.21
CA PHE A 158 -5.76 10.20 -10.82
C PHE A 158 -7.14 10.65 -10.33
N SER A 159 -7.76 11.66 -10.92
CA SER A 159 -9.13 12.08 -10.59
C SER A 159 -10.17 11.00 -10.92
N ASP A 160 -9.85 10.12 -11.87
CA ASP A 160 -10.68 8.95 -12.19
C ASP A 160 -10.50 7.79 -11.21
N VAL A 161 -9.45 7.82 -10.39
CA VAL A 161 -9.20 6.79 -9.38
C VAL A 161 -10.02 7.10 -8.13
N TRP A 162 -10.49 6.06 -7.43
CA TRP A 162 -11.19 6.21 -6.15
C TRP A 162 -10.46 7.21 -5.24
N GLU A 163 -11.19 8.23 -4.75
CA GLU A 163 -10.68 9.33 -3.93
C GLU A 163 -9.40 10.00 -4.48
N GLY A 164 -9.30 10.17 -5.80
CA GLY A 164 -8.13 10.80 -6.41
C GLY A 164 -6.86 9.96 -6.32
N GLY A 165 -6.98 8.67 -5.99
CA GLY A 165 -5.87 7.75 -5.74
C GLY A 165 -5.00 8.12 -4.52
N LYS A 166 -5.53 8.91 -3.58
CA LYS A 166 -4.80 9.42 -2.41
C LYS A 166 -4.05 8.33 -1.64
N ILE A 167 -4.70 7.19 -1.40
CA ILE A 167 -4.10 6.04 -0.71
C ILE A 167 -2.95 5.41 -1.50
N TYR A 168 -3.08 5.34 -2.83
CA TYR A 168 -2.04 4.77 -3.69
C TYR A 168 -0.83 5.72 -3.81
N LYS A 169 -1.05 7.03 -3.86
CA LYS A 169 0.03 8.03 -3.82
C LYS A 169 0.85 7.92 -2.54
N ARG A 170 0.19 7.87 -1.38
CA ARG A 170 0.85 7.63 -0.09
C ARG A 170 1.61 6.32 -0.07
N GLN A 171 1.04 5.27 -0.65
CA GLN A 171 1.71 3.97 -0.74
C GLN A 171 3.02 4.06 -1.52
N LEU A 172 3.00 4.68 -2.70
CA LEU A 172 4.18 4.90 -3.52
C LEU A 172 5.24 5.73 -2.78
N GLU A 173 4.84 6.83 -2.13
CA GLU A 173 5.73 7.72 -1.36
C GLU A 173 6.38 7.01 -0.17
N ILE A 174 5.63 6.17 0.57
CA ILE A 174 6.22 5.37 1.66
C ILE A 174 7.24 4.37 1.09
N TYR A 175 6.98 3.74 -0.06
CA TYR A 175 7.96 2.85 -0.69
C TYR A 175 9.20 3.59 -1.18
N GLN A 176 9.05 4.79 -1.74
CA GLN A 176 10.20 5.66 -2.06
C GLN A 176 11.03 5.95 -0.81
N TRP A 177 10.39 6.34 0.30
CA TRP A 177 11.08 6.59 1.57
C TRP A 177 11.83 5.36 2.09
N ILE A 178 11.21 4.17 2.03
CA ILE A 178 11.85 2.91 2.46
C ILE A 178 13.08 2.61 1.61
N LEU A 179 12.98 2.72 0.27
CA LEU A 179 14.11 2.44 -0.63
C LEU A 179 15.23 3.48 -0.50
N PHE A 180 14.87 4.76 -0.34
CA PHE A 180 15.83 5.83 -0.10
C PHE A 180 16.63 5.57 1.19
N ASN A 181 15.96 5.23 2.29
CA ASN A 181 16.62 4.88 3.55
C ASN A 181 17.38 3.55 3.50
N LYS A 182 17.10 2.69 2.51
CA LYS A 182 17.87 1.47 2.24
C LYS A 182 19.17 1.76 1.47
N GLY A 183 19.36 2.99 0.98
CA GLY A 183 20.57 3.45 0.29
C GLY A 183 20.43 3.50 -1.24
N PHE A 184 19.23 3.38 -1.79
CA PHE A 184 19.01 3.50 -3.24
C PHE A 184 18.85 4.96 -3.67
N GLN A 185 19.28 5.26 -4.90
CA GLN A 185 18.86 6.45 -5.61
C GLN A 185 17.43 6.23 -6.12
N VAL A 186 16.50 7.07 -5.69
CA VAL A 186 15.08 6.92 -5.97
C VAL A 186 14.60 8.15 -6.74
N SER A 187 13.99 7.90 -7.88
CA SER A 187 13.33 8.94 -8.69
C SER A 187 12.11 9.49 -7.95
N ASN A 188 11.84 10.79 -8.11
CA ASN A 188 10.56 11.37 -7.67
C ASN A 188 9.38 10.79 -8.45
N ASP A 189 9.58 10.35 -9.69
CA ASP A 189 8.53 9.70 -10.46
C ASP A 189 8.16 8.34 -9.86
N CYS A 190 6.85 8.10 -9.77
CA CYS A 190 6.23 6.82 -9.48
C CYS A 190 5.15 6.52 -10.51
N TYR A 191 4.81 5.25 -10.66
CA TYR A 191 3.78 4.83 -11.60
C TYR A 191 2.78 3.87 -10.97
N ILE A 192 1.51 4.00 -11.39
CA ILE A 192 0.51 2.95 -11.24
C ILE A 192 0.20 2.37 -12.61
N VAL A 193 0.36 1.05 -12.76
CA VAL A 193 -0.21 0.32 -13.90
C VAL A 193 -1.61 -0.10 -13.51
N TYR A 194 -2.61 0.54 -14.13
CA TYR A 194 -4.00 0.42 -13.74
C TYR A 194 -4.80 -0.35 -14.80
N ALA A 195 -5.25 -1.56 -14.47
CA ALA A 195 -6.14 -2.36 -15.31
C ALA A 195 -7.62 -2.12 -14.96
N ASN A 196 -8.39 -1.57 -15.91
CA ASN A 196 -9.82 -1.32 -15.73
C ASN A 196 -10.64 -2.27 -16.60
N ALA A 197 -11.37 -3.18 -15.98
CA ALA A 197 -12.16 -4.19 -16.67
C ALA A 197 -13.44 -3.61 -17.28
N PHE A 198 -13.75 -4.02 -18.50
CA PHE A 198 -15.06 -3.77 -19.11
C PHE A 198 -16.12 -4.63 -18.40
N LYS A 199 -17.26 -4.02 -18.08
CA LYS A 199 -18.43 -4.73 -17.50
C LYS A 199 -19.75 -4.43 -18.21
N ASP A 200 -19.65 -3.73 -19.34
CA ASP A 200 -20.72 -3.34 -20.25
C ASP A 200 -20.73 -4.18 -21.53
N LYS A 201 -19.96 -5.28 -21.55
CA LYS A 201 -20.03 -6.30 -22.61
C LYS A 201 -21.34 -7.07 -22.51
N GLN A 202 -21.87 -7.51 -23.66
CA GLN A 202 -23.13 -8.26 -23.73
C GLN A 202 -23.07 -9.63 -23.03
N GLU A 203 -21.90 -10.29 -23.08
CA GLU A 203 -21.70 -11.63 -22.54
C GLU A 203 -20.36 -11.70 -21.78
N PHE A 204 -20.26 -12.61 -20.82
CA PHE A 204 -19.05 -12.84 -20.04
C PHE A 204 -17.99 -13.66 -20.79
N ASN A 205 -18.39 -14.68 -21.56
CA ASN A 205 -17.49 -15.51 -22.38
C ASN A 205 -16.22 -16.02 -21.67
N ASN A 206 -16.30 -16.24 -20.34
CA ASN A 206 -15.19 -16.64 -19.48
C ASN A 206 -13.97 -15.71 -19.57
N MET A 207 -14.18 -14.43 -19.89
CA MET A 207 -13.14 -13.45 -20.15
C MET A 207 -13.49 -12.11 -19.51
N LEU A 208 -12.48 -11.43 -18.98
CA LEU A 208 -12.56 -10.02 -18.65
C LEU A 208 -11.59 -9.28 -19.56
N ASP A 209 -12.12 -8.39 -20.39
CA ASP A 209 -11.32 -7.45 -21.16
C ASP A 209 -10.90 -6.30 -20.25
N PHE A 210 -9.66 -5.83 -20.40
CA PHE A 210 -9.14 -4.69 -19.63
C PHE A 210 -8.63 -3.60 -20.56
N GLN A 211 -8.89 -2.34 -20.18
CA GLN A 211 -8.09 -1.20 -20.61
C GLN A 211 -7.01 -0.96 -19.56
N VAL A 212 -5.74 -0.92 -19.99
CA VAL A 212 -4.61 -0.62 -19.10
C VAL A 212 -4.13 0.81 -19.33
N THR A 213 -4.06 1.58 -18.24
CA THR A 213 -3.50 2.93 -18.21
C THR A 213 -2.30 2.99 -17.27
N VAL A 214 -1.23 3.67 -17.67
CA VAL A 214 -0.09 3.99 -16.79
C VAL A 214 -0.25 5.42 -16.27
N LEU A 215 -0.42 5.55 -14.95
CA LEU A 215 -0.60 6.83 -14.27
C LEU A 215 0.71 7.28 -13.63
N LYS A 216 1.20 8.47 -14.01
CA LYS A 216 2.41 9.06 -13.42
C LYS A 216 2.07 9.91 -12.20
N HIS A 217 2.79 9.69 -11.10
CA HIS A 217 2.75 10.51 -9.89
C HIS A 217 4.15 11.05 -9.61
N ALA A 218 4.29 12.35 -9.36
CA ALA A 218 5.52 12.92 -8.81
C ALA A 218 5.42 12.83 -7.29
N GLY A 219 6.07 11.82 -6.71
CA GLY A 219 6.07 11.53 -5.29
C GLY A 219 6.83 12.57 -4.47
N ASP A 220 6.28 12.84 -3.29
CA ASP A 220 6.94 13.59 -2.22
C ASP A 220 6.79 12.78 -0.93
N PHE A 221 7.91 12.29 -0.41
CA PHE A 221 7.95 11.50 0.81
C PHE A 221 8.50 12.26 2.02
N SER A 222 8.67 13.58 1.92
CA SER A 222 9.16 14.43 3.01
C SER A 222 8.27 14.40 4.26
N TRP A 223 6.98 14.07 4.09
CA TRP A 223 6.02 13.95 5.19
C TRP A 223 6.18 12.68 6.04
N VAL A 224 6.81 11.63 5.49
CA VAL A 224 6.80 10.28 6.08
C VAL A 224 7.45 10.26 7.47
N GLU A 225 8.61 10.90 7.63
CA GLU A 225 9.34 10.90 8.91
C GLU A 225 8.58 11.59 10.03
N ALA A 226 7.95 12.73 9.74
CA ALA A 226 7.14 13.45 10.71
C ALA A 226 5.98 12.58 11.20
N VAL A 227 5.31 11.87 10.28
CA VAL A 227 4.22 10.93 10.61
C VAL A 227 4.74 9.74 11.43
N LEU A 228 5.90 9.18 11.09
CA LEU A 228 6.50 8.08 11.87
C LEU A 228 6.85 8.52 13.29
N LEU A 229 7.33 9.75 13.47
CA LEU A 229 7.59 10.32 14.79
C LEU A 229 6.30 10.51 15.60
N GLU A 230 5.23 10.99 14.97
CA GLU A 230 3.93 11.07 15.63
C GLU A 230 3.37 9.70 16.02
N ILE A 231 3.50 8.70 15.13
CA ILE A 231 3.12 7.31 15.41
C ILE A 231 3.89 6.79 16.62
N TYR A 232 5.21 6.97 16.65
CA TYR A 232 6.04 6.54 17.77
C TYR A 232 5.62 7.19 19.09
N LYS A 233 5.39 8.51 19.11
CA LYS A 233 4.89 9.23 20.30
C LYS A 233 3.55 8.70 20.76
N LEU A 234 2.62 8.51 19.83
CA LEU A 234 1.29 7.99 20.12
C LEU A 234 1.35 6.57 20.71
N LEU A 235 2.15 5.68 20.14
CA LEU A 235 2.32 4.30 20.62
C LEU A 235 2.93 4.22 22.03
N ASN A 236 3.74 5.21 22.42
CA ASN A 236 4.31 5.32 23.77
C ASN A 236 3.43 6.11 24.74
N SER A 237 2.33 6.71 24.28
CA SER A 237 1.34 7.36 25.14
C SER A 237 0.36 6.34 25.73
N ASN A 238 -0.29 6.72 26.82
CA ASN A 238 -1.46 6.03 27.37
C ASN A 238 -2.78 6.69 26.95
N GLU A 239 -2.73 7.83 26.27
CA GLU A 239 -3.90 8.57 25.81
C GLU A 239 -4.46 7.96 24.54
N ILE A 240 -5.76 7.63 24.57
CA ILE A 240 -6.48 7.17 23.38
C ILE A 240 -6.87 8.42 22.58
N PRO A 241 -6.45 8.53 21.30
CA PRO A 241 -6.78 9.71 20.50
C PRO A 241 -8.25 9.72 20.10
N GLU A 242 -8.74 10.91 19.76
CA GLU A 242 -10.09 11.10 19.22
C GLU A 242 -10.27 10.41 17.85
N PRO A 243 -11.50 9.96 17.51
CA PRO A 243 -11.78 9.39 16.21
C PRO A 243 -11.69 10.44 15.10
N SER A 244 -11.30 10.02 13.90
CA SER A 244 -11.50 10.84 12.70
C SER A 244 -12.99 11.02 12.41
N SER A 245 -13.39 12.20 11.95
CA SER A 245 -14.79 12.59 11.73
C SER A 245 -15.57 11.67 10.78
N ASN A 246 -14.91 11.13 9.75
CA ASN A 246 -15.53 10.29 8.73
C ASN A 246 -15.10 8.81 8.85
N CYS A 247 -14.73 8.34 10.05
CA CYS A 247 -14.31 6.95 10.23
C CYS A 247 -15.52 6.02 10.42
N ASP A 248 -15.84 5.24 9.39
CA ASP A 248 -16.96 4.28 9.41
C ASP A 248 -16.90 3.31 10.60
N LEU A 249 -15.72 2.79 10.94
CA LEU A 249 -15.58 1.85 12.05
C LEU A 249 -15.86 2.51 13.40
N CYS A 250 -15.36 3.74 13.62
CA CYS A 250 -15.66 4.49 14.83
C CYS A 250 -17.15 4.86 14.90
N GLY A 251 -17.74 5.27 13.78
CA GLY A 251 -19.18 5.54 13.67
C GLY A 251 -20.01 4.32 14.02
N TYR A 252 -19.69 3.16 13.42
CA TYR A 252 -20.37 1.89 13.70
C TYR A 252 -20.31 1.52 15.19
N VAL A 253 -19.12 1.58 15.80
CA VAL A 253 -18.96 1.25 17.24
C VAL A 253 -19.75 2.23 18.11
N ASN A 254 -19.70 3.53 17.81
CA ASN A 254 -20.44 4.53 18.57
C ASN A 254 -21.95 4.30 18.50
N SER A 255 -22.50 4.12 17.29
CA SER A 255 -23.93 3.84 17.11
C SER A 255 -24.35 2.51 17.74
N SER A 256 -23.52 1.47 17.65
CA SER A 256 -23.79 0.19 18.31
C SER A 256 -23.85 0.34 19.83
N ASN A 257 -22.95 1.11 20.43
CA ASN A 257 -22.95 1.34 21.88
C ASN A 257 -24.19 2.13 22.32
N GLN A 258 -24.64 3.11 21.54
CA GLN A 258 -25.84 3.90 21.85
C GLN A 258 -27.16 3.10 21.81
N ILE A 259 -27.23 2.01 21.04
CA ILE A 259 -28.44 1.18 20.95
C ILE A 259 -28.43 0.07 22.02
N LEU A 260 -27.24 -0.35 22.47
CA LEU A 260 -27.06 -1.50 23.37
C LEU A 260 -26.82 -1.11 24.84
N LEU A 261 -26.50 0.16 25.13
CA LEU A 261 -26.36 0.74 26.47
C LEU A 261 -27.54 1.68 26.76
#